data_AF-A0A947NE36-F1
#
_entry.id   AF-A0A947NE36-F1
#
_cell.length_a   1.000
_cell.length_b   1.000
_cell.length_c   1.000
_cell.angle_alpha   90.00
_cell.angle_beta   90.00
_cell.angle_gamma   90.00
#
_symmetry.space_group_name_H-M   'P 1'
#
loop_
_entity.id
_entity.type
_entity.pdbx_description
1 polymer ?
#
loop_
_entity_poly.entity_id
_entity_poly.type
_entity_poly.pdbx_seq_one_letter_code
_entity_poly.pdbx_strand_id
1 'polypeptide(L)' 'MGNDQENVCGKKMEIYSRIVGYFRPVSNWNGGKKEEFKDRLEYNVKNITEGKQVIDPVTISVKEKQSEQVKVAA' A
#
# COMPACT_ATOMS: atom_id res chain seq x y z
N MET A 1 18.56 16.15 -5.80
CA MET A 1 17.88 14.96 -6.37
C MET A 1 18.93 13.88 -6.46
N GLY A 2 19.01 13.00 -5.48
CA GLY A 2 20.03 11.95 -5.47
C GLY A 2 19.70 10.99 -4.35
N ASN A 3 19.39 9.76 -4.73
CA ASN A 3 19.49 8.55 -3.94
C ASN A 3 19.22 7.37 -4.88
N ASP A 4 20.06 7.22 -5.89
CA ASP A 4 20.22 5.98 -6.61
C ASP A 4 21.01 5.06 -5.68
N GLN A 5 20.35 4.10 -5.04
CA GLN A 5 21.02 3.08 -4.23
C GLN A 5 22.11 2.42 -5.07
N GLU A 6 23.37 2.76 -4.77
CA GLU A 6 24.54 2.19 -5.41
C GLU A 6 24.57 0.70 -5.08
N ASN A 7 24.22 -0.11 -6.07
CA ASN A 7 24.28 -1.54 -5.95
C ASN A 7 25.74 -1.99 -6.05
N VAL A 8 26.03 -3.19 -5.53
CA VAL A 8 27.39 -3.76 -5.33
C VAL A 8 28.36 -3.63 -6.52
N CYS A 9 27.90 -3.35 -7.75
CA CYS A 9 28.75 -3.11 -8.91
C CYS A 9 28.34 -1.91 -9.82
N GLY A 10 27.48 -0.99 -9.36
CA GLY A 10 27.08 0.22 -10.11
C GLY A 10 26.25 -0.05 -11.38
N LYS A 11 25.74 -1.27 -11.55
CA LYS A 11 24.93 -1.68 -12.71
C LYS A 11 23.44 -1.63 -12.40
N LYS A 12 22.58 -1.36 -13.39
CA LYS A 12 21.13 -1.46 -13.17
C LYS A 12 20.75 -2.88 -12.72
N MET A 13 20.16 -3.01 -11.53
CA MET A 13 19.65 -4.29 -11.04
C MET A 13 18.20 -4.50 -11.47
N GLU A 14 17.85 -5.76 -11.65
CA GLU A 14 16.46 -6.15 -11.87
C GLU A 14 15.75 -6.32 -10.52
N ILE A 15 14.59 -5.67 -10.40
CA ILE A 15 13.79 -5.70 -9.18
C ILE A 15 12.77 -6.84 -9.30
N TYR A 16 12.73 -7.70 -8.29
CA TYR A 16 11.81 -8.82 -8.20
C TYR A 16 10.78 -8.58 -7.10
N SER A 17 9.56 -9.05 -7.30
CA SER A 17 8.51 -9.02 -6.29
C SER A 17 7.74 -10.33 -6.25
N ARG A 18 7.23 -10.68 -5.06
CA ARG A 18 6.52 -11.95 -4.81
C ARG A 18 5.04 -11.81 -5.18
N ILE A 19 4.57 -12.74 -6.00
CA ILE A 19 3.16 -12.84 -6.40
C ILE A 19 2.52 -14.02 -5.64
N VAL A 20 1.91 -14.99 -6.33
CA VAL A 20 1.23 -16.15 -5.73
C VAL A 20 2.25 -17.27 -5.48
N GLY A 21 3.19 -17.01 -4.58
CA GLY A 21 4.15 -18.03 -4.12
C GLY A 21 5.54 -18.00 -4.77
N TYR A 22 5.76 -17.26 -5.85
CA TYR A 22 7.06 -17.14 -6.52
C TYR A 22 7.44 -15.69 -6.84
N PHE A 23 8.73 -15.47 -7.14
CA PHE A 23 9.28 -14.17 -7.51
C PHE A 23 9.20 -13.94 -9.03
N ARG A 24 8.77 -12.74 -9.45
CA ARG A 24 8.71 -12.32 -10.85
C ARG A 24 9.38 -10.94 -11.02
N PRO A 25 10.12 -10.67 -12.12
CA PRO A 25 10.63 -9.34 -12.41
C PRO A 25 9.50 -8.32 -12.49
N VAL A 26 9.64 -7.21 -11.78
CA VAL A 26 8.68 -6.10 -11.80
C VAL A 26 8.62 -5.44 -13.18
N SER A 27 9.73 -5.48 -13.93
CA SER A 27 9.80 -5.05 -15.33
C SER A 27 8.77 -5.76 -16.22
N ASN A 28 8.40 -7.00 -15.89
CA ASN A 28 7.49 -7.83 -16.68
C ASN A 28 6.03 -7.77 -16.20
N TRP A 29 5.65 -6.74 -15.44
CA TRP A 29 4.28 -6.54 -14.97
C TRP A 29 3.41 -5.84 -16.01
N ASN A 30 2.25 -6.42 -16.30
CA ASN A 30 1.21 -5.78 -17.11
C ASN A 30 0.42 -4.74 -16.29
N GLY A 31 -0.48 -3.99 -16.94
CA GLY A 31 -1.28 -2.94 -16.29
C GLY A 31 -2.09 -3.45 -15.10
N GLY A 32 -2.81 -4.57 -15.27
CA GLY A 32 -3.62 -5.16 -14.20
C GLY A 32 -2.79 -5.57 -12.98
N LYS A 33 -1.59 -6.14 -13.16
CA LYS A 33 -0.73 -6.51 -12.03
C LYS A 33 -0.21 -5.30 -11.26
N LYS A 34 0.02 -4.17 -11.93
CA LYS A 34 0.39 -2.91 -11.27
C LYS A 34 -0.78 -2.35 -10.45
N GLU A 35 -2.01 -2.45 -10.96
CA GLU A 35 -3.21 -2.05 -10.23
C GLU A 35 -3.48 -2.96 -9.03
N GLU A 36 -3.51 -4.28 -9.24
CA GLU A 36 -3.68 -5.25 -8.16
C GLU A 36 -2.63 -5.09 -7.05
N PHE A 37 -1.41 -4.69 -7.39
CA PHE A 37 -0.36 -4.44 -6.39
C PHE A 37 -0.63 -3.17 -5.56
N LYS A 38 -1.20 -2.12 -6.16
CA LYS A 38 -1.57 -0.88 -5.44
C LYS A 38 -2.67 -1.12 -4.42
N ASP A 39 -3.56 -2.07 -4.71
CA ASP A 39 -4.65 -2.43 -3.82
C ASP A 39 -4.21 -3.35 -2.66
N ARG A 40 -2.95 -3.81 -2.65
CA ARG A 40 -2.42 -4.62 -1.54
C ARG A 40 -2.24 -3.77 -0.29
N LEU A 41 -2.65 -4.31 0.84
CA LEU A 41 -2.44 -3.72 2.15
C LEU A 41 -1.21 -4.33 2.82
N GLU A 42 -0.35 -3.48 3.36
CA GLU A 42 0.76 -3.89 4.21
C GLU A 42 0.30 -4.12 5.65
N TYR A 43 0.92 -5.09 6.32
CA TYR A 43 0.68 -5.32 7.73
C TYR A 43 1.55 -4.37 8.57
N ASN A 44 0.93 -3.48 9.34
CA ASN A 44 1.65 -2.57 10.23
C ASN A 44 1.78 -3.17 11.65
N VAL A 45 2.97 -3.69 11.95
CA VAL A 45 3.30 -4.37 13.22
C VAL A 45 3.36 -3.41 14.41
N LYS A 46 3.50 -2.08 14.19
CA LYS A 46 3.68 -1.11 15.28
C LYS A 46 2.45 -1.00 16.18
N ASN A 47 1.25 -1.18 15.61
CA ASN A 47 -0.02 -1.10 16.35
C ASN A 47 -0.26 -2.27 17.33
N ILE A 48 0.56 -3.32 17.28
CA ILE A 48 0.40 -4.51 18.13
C ILE A 48 1.03 -4.29 19.51
N THR A 49 2.09 -3.48 19.58
CA THR A 49 2.89 -3.31 20.81
C THR A 49 2.20 -2.49 21.90
N GLU A 50 1.15 -1.73 21.56
CA GLU A 50 0.39 -0.88 22.49
C GLU A 50 -0.92 -1.52 22.99
N GLY A 51 -1.06 -2.85 22.91
CA GLY A 51 -2.20 -3.57 23.50
C GLY A 51 -3.57 -3.23 22.93
N LYS A 52 -3.65 -2.53 21.79
CA LYS A 52 -4.91 -2.35 21.05
C LYS A 52 -5.16 -3.58 20.19
N GLN A 53 -6.30 -4.23 20.42
CA GLN A 53 -6.75 -5.38 19.64
C GLN A 53 -6.74 -5.03 18.15
N VAL A 54 -6.00 -5.82 17.38
CA VAL A 54 -5.81 -5.69 15.94
C VAL A 54 -7.17 -5.92 15.28
N ILE A 55 -7.72 -4.89 14.65
CA ILE A 55 -8.81 -5.05 13.70
C ILE A 55 -8.23 -5.65 12.42
N ASP A 56 -8.78 -6.80 12.04
CA ASP A 56 -8.61 -7.44 10.74
C ASP A 56 -8.75 -6.44 9.57
N PRO A 57 -8.16 -6.73 8.39
CA PRO A 57 -8.06 -5.81 7.25
C PRO A 57 -9.39 -5.34 6.60
N VAL A 58 -10.55 -5.59 7.22
CA VAL A 58 -11.89 -5.22 6.74
C VAL A 58 -12.41 -3.93 7.40
N THR A 59 -11.55 -3.09 7.99
CA THR A 59 -11.97 -1.72 8.31
C THR A 59 -11.58 -0.80 7.17
N ILE A 60 -12.32 -0.93 6.05
CA ILE A 60 -12.34 0.08 4.99
C ILE A 60 -12.83 1.37 5.63
N SER A 61 -11.91 2.33 5.73
CA SER A 61 -12.14 3.77 5.93
C SER A 61 -13.59 4.19 5.73
N VAL A 62 -14.39 4.24 6.81
CA VAL A 62 -15.59 5.06 6.81
C VAL A 62 -15.09 6.50 6.81
N LYS A 63 -15.03 7.13 5.64
CA LYS A 63 -14.96 8.59 5.57
C LYS A 63 -16.27 9.09 6.15
N GLU A 64 -16.25 9.59 7.38
CA GLU A 64 -17.33 10.43 7.90
C GLU A 64 -17.56 11.56 6.89
N LYS A 65 -18.69 11.47 6.15
CA LYS A 65 -19.26 12.66 5.51
C LYS A 65 -19.76 13.54 6.66
N GLN A 66 -19.05 14.63 6.95
CA GLN A 66 -19.64 15.72 7.73
C GLN A 66 -20.90 16.18 6.98
N SER A 67 -22.05 16.05 7.65
CA SER A 67 -23.33 16.55 7.18
C SER A 67 -23.27 18.08 7.09
N GLU A 68 -23.46 18.59 5.87
CA GLU A 68 -23.69 20.01 5.65
C GLU A 68 -25.06 20.37 6.24
N GLN A 69 -25.08 21.34 7.17
CA GLN A 69 -26.27 21.76 7.89
C GLN A 69 -27.28 22.40 6.94
N VAL A 70 -28.51 21.88 6.90
CA VAL A 70 -29.64 22.54 6.24
C VAL A 70 -29.97 23.80 7.04
N LYS A 71 -29.59 24.97 6.50
CA LYS A 71 -30.08 26.25 7.00
C LYS A 71 -31.55 26.40 6.59
N VAL A 72 -32.46 26.23 7.53
CA VAL A 72 -33.84 26.69 7.41
C VAL A 72 -33.84 28.19 7.64
N ALA A 73 -34.13 28.98 6.60
CA ALA A 73 -34.47 30.39 6.76
C ALA A 73 -35.99 30.49 6.97
N ALA A 74 -36.37 31.18 8.04
CA ALA A 74 -37.74 31.58 8.36
C ALA A 74 -38.18 32.78 7.51
#